data_AF-A0A7J5A7R5-F1
#
_entry.id   AF-A0A7J5A7R5-F1
#
_cell.length_a   1.000
_cell.length_b   1.000
_cell.length_c   1.000
_cell.angle_alpha   90.00
_cell.angle_beta   90.00
_cell.angle_gamma   90.00
#
_symmetry.space_group_name_H-M   'P 1'
#
loop_
_entity.id
_entity.type
_entity.pdbx_description
1 polymer ?
#
loop_
_entity_poly.entity_id
_entity_poly.type
_entity_poly.pdbx_seq_one_letter_code
_entity_poly.pdbx_strand_id
1 'polypeptide(L)'
;MKNIITLAAFLFCLTSFAQTKVNASDIIRDVKNGKAVNISNATITGVLDFTFMNEALPKLPKRKRWWNNGGSNTIEKQITNKVSFVNCTFTDDVLAYIPHEKSGYTFIANFEDVVTFRDCIFEQKAMFKYSDFESNTDFSNTKFNNDSTFKYAKFDRDITFENTFFDEPATFKYAEFKQFVSFANSTFNESATFKYSEFNDGVSFRNVKFQEDLNIKYTKVHGQFDITNMEVAYEIDSKYTKINGRSFSKHLLKSKN
;
A
#
# COMPACT_ATOMS: atom_id res chain seq x y z
N MET A 1 34.13 -3.99 -52.92
CA MET A 1 33.11 -3.08 -52.36
C MET A 1 33.12 -3.25 -50.85
N LYS A 2 33.60 -2.26 -50.09
CA LYS A 2 33.61 -2.28 -48.62
C LYS A 2 32.45 -1.40 -48.14
N ASN A 3 31.47 -2.00 -47.47
CA ASN A 3 30.36 -1.29 -46.86
C ASN A 3 30.83 -0.68 -45.54
N ILE A 4 30.82 0.65 -45.47
CA ILE A 4 31.02 1.40 -44.22
C ILE A 4 29.65 1.50 -43.56
N ILE A 5 29.47 0.83 -42.42
CA ILE A 5 28.29 0.97 -41.58
C ILE A 5 28.58 2.11 -40.60
N THR A 6 27.91 3.25 -40.80
CA THR A 6 27.96 4.39 -39.89
C THR A 6 27.04 4.11 -38.71
N LEU A 7 27.61 3.87 -37.53
CA LEU A 7 26.86 3.70 -36.29
C LEU A 7 26.50 5.09 -35.73
N ALA A 8 25.22 5.47 -35.81
CA ALA A 8 24.72 6.68 -35.17
C ALA A 8 24.53 6.42 -33.68
N ALA A 9 25.41 7.00 -32.85
CA ALA A 9 25.25 6.99 -31.40
C ALA A 9 24.15 7.97 -31.00
N PHE A 10 22.99 7.46 -30.60
CA PHE A 10 21.95 8.26 -29.93
C PHE A 10 22.44 8.61 -28.52
N LEU A 11 22.86 9.86 -28.34
CA LEU A 11 23.17 10.42 -27.03
C LEU A 11 21.86 10.63 -26.26
N PHE A 12 21.50 9.68 -25.39
CA PHE A 12 20.40 9.85 -24.44
C PHE A 12 20.86 10.87 -23.39
N CYS A 13 20.49 12.13 -23.58
CA CYS A 13 20.75 13.19 -22.61
C CYS A 13 19.77 13.03 -21.45
N LEU A 14 20.15 12.28 -20.41
CA LEU A 14 19.42 12.20 -19.16
C LEU A 14 19.55 13.54 -18.44
N THR A 15 18.57 14.42 -18.60
CA THR A 15 18.47 15.64 -17.78
C THR A 15 18.06 15.23 -16.37
N SER A 16 19.02 15.06 -15.45
CA SER A 16 18.72 14.91 -14.03
C SER A 16 18.32 16.28 -13.47
N PHE A 17 17.04 16.58 -13.40
CA PHE A 17 16.57 17.66 -12.57
C PHE A 17 16.77 17.25 -11.11
N ALA A 18 17.56 18.01 -10.35
CA ALA A 18 17.68 17.80 -8.91
C ALA A 18 16.29 17.96 -8.28
N GLN A 19 15.72 16.85 -7.79
CA GLN A 19 14.40 16.83 -7.17
C GLN A 19 14.41 17.70 -5.89
N THR A 20 13.37 18.51 -5.68
CA THR A 20 13.32 19.43 -4.53
C THR A 20 13.31 18.63 -3.22
N LYS A 21 14.17 18.95 -2.25
CA LYS A 21 14.14 18.30 -0.94
C LYS A 21 13.10 18.94 -0.01
N VAL A 22 12.26 18.12 0.64
CA VAL A 22 11.26 18.55 1.62
C VAL A 22 11.41 17.70 2.88
N ASN A 23 11.47 18.32 4.06
CA ASN A 23 11.55 17.57 5.31
C ASN A 23 10.18 17.02 5.72
N ALA A 24 10.13 15.75 6.12
CA ALA A 24 8.92 15.14 6.65
C ALA A 24 8.37 15.88 7.88
N SER A 25 9.22 16.47 8.72
CA SER A 25 8.80 17.27 9.87
C SER A 25 7.97 18.51 9.49
N ASP A 26 8.27 19.16 8.36
CA ASP A 26 7.50 20.30 7.85
C ASP A 26 6.12 19.84 7.34
N ILE A 27 6.08 18.70 6.66
CA ILE A 27 4.83 18.07 6.19
C ILE A 27 3.93 17.72 7.38
N ILE A 28 4.48 17.03 8.38
CA ILE A 28 3.74 16.64 9.58
C ILE A 28 3.24 17.87 10.35
N ARG A 29 3.99 18.97 10.36
CA ARG A 29 3.52 20.25 10.92
C ARG A 29 2.32 20.81 10.15
N ASP A 30 2.31 20.73 8.82
CA ASP A 30 1.19 21.20 8.01
C ASP A 30 -0.05 20.32 8.19
N VAL A 31 0.11 18.99 8.22
CA VAL A 31 -0.96 18.04 8.55
C VAL A 31 -1.59 18.36 9.91
N LYS A 32 -0.78 18.61 10.95
CA LYS A 32 -1.28 18.96 12.29
C LYS A 32 -2.07 20.27 12.32
N ASN A 33 -1.74 21.20 11.44
CA ASN A 33 -2.44 22.46 11.31
C ASN A 33 -3.66 22.38 10.38
N GLY A 34 -4.06 21.17 9.96
CA GLY A 34 -5.19 20.93 9.07
C GLY A 34 -4.96 21.42 7.65
N LYS A 35 -3.72 21.68 7.25
CA LYS A 35 -3.41 22.13 5.89
C LYS A 35 -3.32 20.92 4.96
N ALA A 36 -3.94 21.03 3.80
CA ALA A 36 -3.79 20.04 2.74
C ALA A 36 -2.32 19.93 2.30
N VAL A 37 -1.82 18.69 2.21
CA VAL A 37 -0.49 18.42 1.66
C VAL A 37 -0.65 18.14 0.17
N ASN A 38 0.02 18.93 -0.67
CA ASN A 38 0.10 18.73 -2.11
C ASN A 38 1.54 18.96 -2.56
N ILE A 39 2.32 17.89 -2.69
CA ILE A 39 3.74 17.94 -3.01
C ILE A 39 3.98 17.16 -4.31
N SER A 40 4.79 17.70 -5.21
CA SER A 40 5.15 17.01 -6.44
C SER A 40 6.61 17.21 -6.80
N ASN A 41 7.21 16.21 -7.46
CA ASN A 41 8.60 16.26 -7.92
C ASN A 41 9.58 16.57 -6.76
N ALA A 42 9.40 15.88 -5.63
CA ALA A 42 10.16 16.14 -4.40
C ALA A 42 10.78 14.88 -3.77
N THR A 43 12.00 15.00 -3.25
CA THR A 43 12.58 14.01 -2.33
C THR A 43 12.18 14.38 -0.90
N ILE A 44 11.47 13.49 -0.23
CA ILE A 44 11.03 13.65 1.15
C ILE A 44 12.07 13.01 2.07
N THR A 45 12.65 13.81 2.95
CA THR A 45 13.71 13.37 3.87
C THR A 45 13.23 13.32 5.32
N GLY A 46 13.63 12.28 6.05
CA GLY A 46 13.20 11.99 7.40
C GLY A 46 11.92 11.16 7.47
N VAL A 47 11.70 10.50 8.60
CA VAL A 47 10.53 9.63 8.83
C VAL A 47 9.23 10.44 8.76
N LEU A 48 8.31 10.01 7.89
CA LEU A 48 6.98 10.58 7.76
C LEU A 48 6.00 9.81 8.67
N ASP A 49 5.92 10.24 9.93
CA ASP A 49 5.08 9.61 10.96
C ASP A 49 3.70 10.30 11.09
N PHE A 50 2.69 9.70 10.46
CA PHE A 50 1.28 10.12 10.58
C PHE A 50 0.65 9.74 11.93
N THR A 51 1.27 8.86 12.71
CA THR A 51 0.72 8.42 14.00
C THR A 51 0.92 9.44 15.12
N PHE A 52 1.78 10.43 14.89
CA PHE A 52 2.20 11.44 15.87
C PHE A 52 2.65 10.81 17.19
N MET A 53 3.31 9.65 17.13
CA MET A 53 3.63 8.84 18.32
C MET A 53 4.40 9.67 19.35
N ASN A 54 5.43 10.40 18.92
CA ASN A 54 6.28 11.17 19.82
C ASN A 54 5.53 12.25 20.62
N GLU A 55 4.42 12.78 20.07
CA GLU A 55 3.58 13.76 20.77
C GLU A 55 2.52 13.12 21.66
N ALA A 56 2.05 11.93 21.28
CA ALA A 56 1.07 11.17 22.04
C ALA A 56 1.70 10.43 23.23
N LEU A 57 2.96 10.01 23.11
CA LEU A 57 3.67 9.18 24.09
C LEU A 57 3.72 9.78 25.51
N PRO A 58 3.96 11.10 25.70
CA PRO A 58 3.95 11.70 27.04
C PRO A 58 2.54 11.84 27.65
N LYS A 59 1.48 11.66 26.84
CA LYS A 59 0.08 11.90 27.20
C LYS A 59 -0.75 10.61 27.23
N LEU A 60 -0.08 9.45 27.34
CA LEU A 60 -0.74 8.16 27.28
C LEU A 60 -1.73 7.96 28.44
N PRO A 61 -2.91 7.37 28.18
CA PRO A 61 -3.83 7.00 29.24
C PRO A 61 -3.25 5.86 30.11
N LYS A 62 -3.87 5.61 31.25
CA LYS A 62 -3.53 4.42 32.05
C LYS A 62 -3.81 3.17 31.22
N ARG A 63 -2.78 2.32 31.10
CA ARG A 63 -2.82 1.09 30.32
C ARG A 63 -3.93 0.16 30.81
N LYS A 64 -4.75 -0.32 29.89
CA LYS A 64 -5.79 -1.31 30.16
C LYS A 64 -5.18 -2.70 30.20
N ARG A 65 -5.60 -3.51 31.18
CA ARG A 65 -5.22 -4.92 31.31
C ARG A 65 -6.10 -5.77 30.41
N TRP A 66 -5.47 -6.60 29.57
CA TRP A 66 -6.14 -7.35 28.50
C TRP A 66 -7.12 -8.44 29.00
N TRP A 67 -7.08 -8.81 30.28
CA TRP A 67 -7.91 -9.88 30.86
C TRP A 67 -9.20 -9.41 31.56
N ASN A 68 -9.53 -8.10 31.54
CA ASN A 68 -10.60 -7.55 32.38
C ASN A 68 -11.61 -6.68 31.60
N ASN A 69 -12.18 -7.17 30.49
CA ASN A 69 -12.95 -6.35 29.53
C ASN A 69 -12.18 -5.09 29.06
N GLY A 70 -10.85 -5.16 29.13
CA GLY A 70 -9.96 -4.04 28.86
C GLY A 70 -9.91 -3.79 27.36
N GLY A 71 -10.48 -2.66 26.92
CA GLY A 71 -10.36 -2.20 25.54
C GLY A 71 -8.91 -2.10 25.05
N SER A 72 -8.75 -1.86 23.76
CA SER A 72 -7.44 -1.80 23.10
C SER A 72 -6.53 -0.71 23.70
N ASN A 73 -5.23 -1.00 23.83
CA ASN A 73 -4.19 0.01 24.10
C ASN A 73 -3.69 0.57 22.75
N THR A 74 -4.62 1.16 22.00
CA THR A 74 -4.33 1.81 20.72
C THR A 74 -4.60 3.29 20.85
N ILE A 75 -3.67 4.11 20.35
CA ILE A 75 -3.84 5.54 20.15
C ILE A 75 -4.08 5.74 18.66
N GLU A 76 -5.25 6.27 18.33
CA GLU A 76 -5.69 6.49 16.95
C GLU A 76 -5.57 7.98 16.63
N LYS A 77 -5.06 8.28 15.44
CA LYS A 77 -5.04 9.64 14.88
C LYS A 77 -5.86 9.69 13.61
N GLN A 78 -6.73 10.68 13.53
CA GLN A 78 -7.48 11.00 12.33
C GLN A 78 -6.75 12.10 11.57
N ILE A 79 -6.36 11.78 10.33
CA ILE A 79 -5.80 12.73 9.37
C ILE A 79 -6.96 13.24 8.53
N THR A 80 -7.42 14.45 8.85
CA THR A 80 -8.65 15.02 8.29
C THR A 80 -8.42 15.82 7.02
N ASN A 81 -7.17 16.17 6.73
CA ASN A 81 -6.79 16.91 5.53
C ASN A 81 -6.31 15.96 4.43
N LYS A 82 -6.56 16.34 3.17
CA LYS A 82 -5.95 15.72 1.99
C LYS A 82 -4.42 15.56 2.14
N VAL A 83 -3.93 14.39 1.73
CA VAL A 83 -2.50 14.06 1.65
C VAL A 83 -2.17 13.61 0.23
N SER A 84 -1.38 14.41 -0.50
CA SER A 84 -1.10 14.14 -1.91
C SER A 84 0.38 14.35 -2.26
N PHE A 85 0.98 13.28 -2.76
CA PHE A 85 2.33 13.20 -3.29
C PHE A 85 2.31 12.64 -4.70
N VAL A 86 2.95 13.34 -5.63
CA VAL A 86 3.04 12.93 -7.04
C VAL A 86 4.48 13.02 -7.51
N ASN A 87 5.04 11.92 -8.01
CA ASN A 87 6.44 11.87 -8.44
C ASN A 87 7.40 12.26 -7.29
N CYS A 88 7.23 11.62 -6.13
CA CYS A 88 8.02 11.88 -4.93
C CYS A 88 8.81 10.65 -4.49
N THR A 89 10.00 10.87 -3.93
CA THR A 89 10.83 9.79 -3.36
C THR A 89 10.92 9.97 -1.85
N PHE A 90 10.52 8.99 -1.06
CA PHE A 90 10.66 8.97 0.40
C PHE A 90 11.92 8.19 0.77
N THR A 91 12.91 8.87 1.36
CA THR A 91 14.21 8.25 1.70
C THR A 91 14.19 7.47 3.02
N ASP A 92 13.14 7.65 3.81
CA ASP A 92 12.96 7.09 5.14
C ASP A 92 11.55 6.49 5.28
N ASP A 93 11.26 5.87 6.42
CA ASP A 93 10.00 5.19 6.67
C ASP A 93 8.79 6.14 6.56
N VAL A 94 7.70 5.63 5.96
CA VAL A 94 6.38 6.25 5.96
C VAL A 94 5.45 5.42 6.84
N LEU A 95 5.01 6.01 7.96
CA LEU A 95 4.40 5.28 9.07
C LEU A 95 3.00 5.81 9.37
N ALA A 96 2.01 4.94 9.22
CA ALA A 96 0.67 5.08 9.80
C ALA A 96 0.41 3.99 10.87
N TYR A 97 1.43 3.23 11.24
CA TYR A 97 1.39 2.18 12.24
C TYR A 97 2.72 2.07 12.99
N ILE A 98 2.69 2.19 14.33
CA ILE A 98 3.86 1.98 15.19
C ILE A 98 3.47 1.16 16.44
N PRO A 99 3.94 -0.09 16.59
CA PRO A 99 3.86 -0.81 17.86
C PRO A 99 4.99 -0.35 18.78
N HIS A 100 4.67 0.23 19.94
CA HIS A 100 5.67 0.74 20.87
C HIS A 100 5.77 -0.13 22.14
N GLU A 101 6.66 -1.12 22.07
CA GLU A 101 6.83 -2.18 23.07
C GLU A 101 7.00 -1.65 24.51
N LYS A 102 7.84 -0.64 24.69
CA LYS A 102 8.15 -0.05 26.00
C LYS A 102 6.90 0.48 26.71
N SER A 103 5.98 1.09 25.97
CA SER A 103 4.70 1.56 26.52
C SER A 103 3.62 0.47 26.55
N GLY A 104 3.74 -0.53 25.67
CA GLY A 104 2.69 -1.50 25.39
C GLY A 104 1.48 -0.91 24.64
N TYR A 105 1.63 0.27 24.04
CA TYR A 105 0.65 0.88 23.15
C TYR A 105 1.00 0.66 21.68
N THR A 106 -0.03 0.65 20.84
CA THR A 106 0.08 0.76 19.39
C THR A 106 -0.43 2.14 18.97
N PHE A 107 0.24 2.77 18.02
CA PHE A 107 -0.18 4.04 17.43
C PHE A 107 -0.58 3.78 15.98
N ILE A 108 -1.74 4.28 15.58
CA ILE A 108 -2.24 4.14 14.21
C ILE A 108 -2.74 5.48 13.69
N ALA A 109 -2.73 5.64 12.37
CA ALA A 109 -3.32 6.77 11.68
C ALA A 109 -4.35 6.30 10.65
N ASN A 110 -5.48 6.99 10.63
CA ASN A 110 -6.59 6.84 9.70
C ASN A 110 -6.70 8.12 8.86
N PHE A 111 -7.27 8.03 7.67
CA PHE A 111 -7.32 9.10 6.69
C PHE A 111 -8.76 9.34 6.27
N GLU A 112 -9.32 10.49 6.68
CA GLU A 112 -10.72 10.84 6.38
C GLU A 112 -10.88 11.39 4.95
N ASP A 113 -9.84 12.02 4.42
CA ASP A 113 -9.83 12.66 3.10
C ASP A 113 -8.91 11.91 2.11
N VAL A 114 -8.87 12.38 0.87
CA VAL A 114 -8.14 11.76 -0.25
C VAL A 114 -6.65 11.56 0.08
N VAL A 115 -6.15 10.36 -0.21
CA VAL A 115 -4.73 10.00 -0.10
C VAL A 115 -4.17 9.66 -1.48
N THR A 116 -3.09 10.32 -1.88
CA THR A 116 -2.41 10.06 -3.16
C THR A 116 -0.92 9.88 -2.93
N PHE A 117 -0.39 8.76 -3.37
CA PHE A 117 1.02 8.47 -3.58
C PHE A 117 1.17 7.91 -4.99
N ARG A 118 1.13 8.80 -5.99
CA ARG A 118 1.19 8.42 -7.40
C ARG A 118 2.57 8.68 -7.98
N ASP A 119 3.10 7.75 -8.77
CA ASP A 119 4.45 7.83 -9.33
C ASP A 119 5.53 7.95 -8.22
N CYS A 120 5.29 7.42 -7.02
CA CYS A 120 6.18 7.61 -5.87
C CYS A 120 7.16 6.44 -5.71
N ILE A 121 8.27 6.69 -5.00
CA ILE A 121 9.22 5.65 -4.57
C ILE A 121 9.32 5.69 -3.04
N PHE A 122 9.04 4.57 -2.38
CA PHE A 122 9.32 4.34 -0.97
C PHE A 122 10.61 3.53 -0.87
N GLU A 123 11.70 4.17 -0.46
CA GLU A 123 13.00 3.49 -0.33
C GLU A 123 13.08 2.61 0.92
N GLN A 124 12.35 3.00 1.96
CA GLN A 124 12.24 2.28 3.22
C GLN A 124 10.78 1.83 3.45
N LYS A 125 10.42 1.51 4.70
CA LYS A 125 9.16 0.85 5.02
C LYS A 125 7.96 1.74 4.76
N ALA A 126 6.87 1.14 4.26
CA ALA A 126 5.57 1.80 4.11
C ALA A 126 4.51 1.06 4.92
N MET A 127 4.19 1.58 6.11
CA MET A 127 3.43 0.86 7.15
C MET A 127 2.03 1.45 7.33
N PHE A 128 1.04 0.89 6.63
CA PHE A 128 -0.38 1.30 6.66
C PHE A 128 -1.28 0.27 7.37
N LYS A 129 -0.71 -0.50 8.30
CA LYS A 129 -1.42 -1.54 9.03
C LYS A 129 -2.46 -0.92 9.99
N TYR A 130 -3.68 -1.46 9.98
CA TYR A 130 -4.86 -0.96 10.72
C TYR A 130 -5.40 0.41 10.26
N SER A 131 -4.86 1.01 9.20
CA SER A 131 -5.36 2.30 8.71
C SER A 131 -6.72 2.16 8.03
N ASP A 132 -7.66 3.01 8.42
CA ASP A 132 -8.91 3.22 7.70
C ASP A 132 -8.72 4.39 6.71
N PHE A 133 -9.05 4.17 5.44
CA PHE A 133 -9.07 5.16 4.37
C PHE A 133 -10.52 5.40 3.95
N GLU A 134 -11.08 6.54 4.38
CA GLU A 134 -12.52 6.83 4.24
C GLU A 134 -12.86 7.44 2.86
N SER A 135 -11.85 7.87 2.11
CA SER A 135 -11.97 8.51 0.80
C SER A 135 -11.10 7.83 -0.26
N ASN A 136 -11.13 8.36 -1.49
CA ASN A 136 -10.41 7.78 -2.63
C ASN A 136 -8.91 7.74 -2.34
N THR A 137 -8.28 6.60 -2.67
CA THR A 137 -6.85 6.36 -2.43
C THR A 137 -6.15 5.93 -3.71
N ASP A 138 -4.97 6.48 -3.98
CA ASP A 138 -4.23 6.21 -5.22
C ASP A 138 -2.75 5.91 -4.93
N PHE A 139 -2.33 4.67 -5.21
CA PHE A 139 -0.94 4.20 -5.16
C PHE A 139 -0.40 3.82 -6.56
N SER A 140 -1.01 4.32 -7.64
CA SER A 140 -0.64 3.94 -8.99
C SER A 140 0.79 4.36 -9.37
N ASN A 141 1.46 3.53 -10.17
CA ASN A 141 2.83 3.71 -10.65
C ASN A 141 3.88 3.85 -9.52
N THR A 142 3.57 3.39 -8.32
CA THR A 142 4.47 3.52 -7.16
C THR A 142 5.40 2.31 -7.01
N LYS A 143 6.62 2.54 -6.50
CA LYS A 143 7.59 1.50 -6.14
C LYS A 143 7.75 1.43 -4.62
N PHE A 144 7.50 0.26 -4.04
CA PHE A 144 7.83 -0.07 -2.65
C PHE A 144 9.10 -0.93 -2.64
N ASN A 145 10.25 -0.33 -2.32
CA ASN A 145 11.56 -1.01 -2.34
C ASN A 145 11.85 -1.82 -1.07
N ASN A 146 10.99 -1.72 -0.07
CA ASN A 146 11.15 -2.37 1.22
C ASN A 146 9.78 -2.90 1.70
N ASP A 147 9.76 -3.52 2.88
CA ASP A 147 8.56 -4.05 3.51
C ASP A 147 7.40 -3.05 3.42
N SER A 148 6.28 -3.52 2.89
CA SER A 148 5.03 -2.76 2.81
C SER A 148 3.86 -3.57 3.38
N THR A 149 3.04 -2.92 4.19
CA THR A 149 1.91 -3.59 4.82
C THR A 149 0.64 -2.74 4.84
N PHE A 150 -0.43 -3.36 4.40
CA PHE A 150 -1.81 -2.89 4.47
C PHE A 150 -2.66 -3.88 5.29
N LYS A 151 -2.01 -4.59 6.22
CA LYS A 151 -2.67 -5.61 7.05
C LYS A 151 -3.76 -4.96 7.91
N TYR A 152 -4.97 -5.51 7.90
CA TYR A 152 -6.16 -4.92 8.54
C TYR A 152 -6.54 -3.52 8.05
N ALA A 153 -6.00 -3.03 6.93
CA ALA A 153 -6.42 -1.75 6.37
C ALA A 153 -7.83 -1.86 5.79
N LYS A 154 -8.63 -0.79 5.88
CA LYS A 154 -9.95 -0.71 5.24
C LYS A 154 -9.98 0.43 4.25
N PHE A 155 -10.53 0.16 3.07
CA PHE A 155 -10.70 1.15 2.01
C PHE A 155 -12.19 1.28 1.71
N ASP A 156 -12.77 2.42 2.11
CA ASP A 156 -14.21 2.64 2.03
C ASP A 156 -14.67 3.10 0.65
N ARG A 157 -13.74 3.67 -0.11
CA ARG A 157 -13.93 4.18 -1.47
C ARG A 157 -12.93 3.55 -2.43
N ASP A 158 -12.90 4.06 -3.65
CA ASP A 158 -12.07 3.55 -4.73
C ASP A 158 -10.60 3.59 -4.34
N ILE A 159 -9.90 2.49 -4.61
CA ILE A 159 -8.45 2.40 -4.48
C ILE A 159 -7.81 1.73 -5.69
N THR A 160 -6.65 2.26 -6.11
CA THR A 160 -5.83 1.68 -7.17
C THR A 160 -4.39 1.46 -6.73
N PHE A 161 -3.86 0.31 -7.11
CA PHE A 161 -2.45 -0.08 -7.08
C PHE A 161 -2.00 -0.47 -8.49
N GLU A 162 -2.51 0.20 -9.53
CA GLU A 162 -2.14 -0.09 -10.92
C GLU A 162 -0.68 0.25 -11.21
N ASN A 163 0.00 -0.61 -11.96
CA ASN A 163 1.41 -0.48 -12.32
C ASN A 163 2.35 -0.29 -11.11
N THR A 164 1.95 -0.82 -9.93
CA THR A 164 2.75 -0.75 -8.71
C THR A 164 3.78 -1.88 -8.69
N PHE A 165 4.97 -1.61 -8.16
CA PHE A 165 6.01 -2.60 -7.96
C PHE A 165 6.31 -2.77 -6.47
N PHE A 166 6.23 -4.00 -5.98
CA PHE A 166 6.58 -4.39 -4.61
C PHE A 166 7.83 -5.26 -4.65
N ASP A 167 8.96 -4.73 -4.16
CA ASP A 167 10.27 -5.38 -4.22
C ASP A 167 10.43 -6.45 -3.14
N GLU A 168 9.94 -6.13 -1.93
CA GLU A 168 9.94 -7.00 -0.76
C GLU A 168 8.52 -7.54 -0.47
N PRO A 169 8.34 -8.48 0.48
CA PRO A 169 7.04 -9.06 0.76
C PRO A 169 5.94 -8.02 1.03
N ALA A 170 4.85 -8.10 0.26
CA ALA A 170 3.70 -7.21 0.41
C ALA A 170 2.52 -7.95 1.07
N THR A 171 1.98 -7.36 2.14
CA THR A 171 0.88 -8.00 2.89
C THR A 171 -0.39 -7.15 2.99
N PHE A 172 -1.47 -7.73 2.49
CA PHE A 172 -2.86 -7.25 2.53
C PHE A 172 -3.73 -8.17 3.40
N LYS A 173 -3.11 -8.86 4.37
CA LYS A 173 -3.82 -9.83 5.22
C LYS A 173 -4.93 -9.13 6.01
N TYR A 174 -6.16 -9.67 5.96
CA TYR A 174 -7.35 -9.04 6.57
C TYR A 174 -7.69 -7.62 6.03
N ALA A 175 -7.15 -7.22 4.87
CA ALA A 175 -7.56 -5.97 4.26
C ALA A 175 -8.99 -6.08 3.72
N GLU A 176 -9.75 -4.99 3.82
CA GLU A 176 -11.11 -4.90 3.31
C GLU A 176 -11.22 -3.80 2.26
N PHE A 177 -11.72 -4.16 1.07
CA PHE A 177 -11.94 -3.25 -0.04
C PHE A 177 -13.45 -3.17 -0.30
N LYS A 178 -14.08 -2.03 0.04
CA LYS A 178 -15.53 -1.86 -0.11
C LYS A 178 -15.95 -1.65 -1.57
N GLN A 179 -15.11 -0.97 -2.34
CA GLN A 179 -15.29 -0.76 -3.79
C GLN A 179 -14.33 -1.64 -4.59
N PHE A 180 -14.48 -1.63 -5.91
CA PHE A 180 -13.57 -2.31 -6.82
C PHE A 180 -12.13 -1.81 -6.64
N VAL A 181 -11.18 -2.73 -6.59
CA VAL A 181 -9.74 -2.42 -6.51
C VAL A 181 -8.99 -3.02 -7.69
N SER A 182 -8.08 -2.23 -8.26
CA SER A 182 -7.22 -2.66 -9.37
C SER A 182 -5.77 -2.79 -8.91
N PHE A 183 -5.19 -3.97 -9.14
CA PHE A 183 -3.75 -4.22 -9.09
C PHE A 183 -3.19 -4.38 -10.51
N ALA A 184 -3.89 -3.94 -11.56
CA ALA A 184 -3.53 -4.30 -12.93
C ALA A 184 -2.10 -3.87 -13.30
N ASN A 185 -1.40 -4.75 -14.03
CA ASN A 185 -0.01 -4.61 -14.46
C ASN A 185 1.03 -4.48 -13.32
N SER A 186 0.66 -4.78 -12.08
CA SER A 186 1.57 -4.72 -10.95
C SER A 186 2.47 -5.94 -10.87
N THR A 187 3.64 -5.77 -10.23
CA THR A 187 4.60 -6.86 -10.01
C THR A 187 4.90 -6.97 -8.52
N PHE A 188 4.79 -8.19 -8.01
CA PHE A 188 5.22 -8.58 -6.67
C PHE A 188 6.47 -9.44 -6.86
N ASN A 189 7.63 -8.87 -6.52
CA ASN A 189 8.92 -9.52 -6.71
C ASN A 189 9.18 -10.61 -5.66
N GLU A 190 8.62 -10.41 -4.47
CA GLU A 190 8.61 -11.38 -3.37
C GLU A 190 7.18 -11.85 -3.05
N SER A 191 7.04 -12.72 -2.05
CA SER A 191 5.76 -13.32 -1.67
C SER A 191 4.65 -12.28 -1.42
N ALA A 192 3.48 -12.48 -2.04
CA ALA A 192 2.30 -11.63 -1.86
C ALA A 192 1.23 -12.33 -1.02
N THR A 193 0.75 -11.66 0.04
CA THR A 193 -0.24 -12.24 0.96
C THR A 193 -1.54 -11.44 1.03
N PHE A 194 -2.62 -12.01 0.52
CA PHE A 194 -4.00 -11.51 0.61
C PHE A 194 -4.87 -12.34 1.56
N LYS A 195 -4.27 -13.21 2.37
CA LYS A 195 -4.98 -14.12 3.28
C LYS A 195 -6.02 -13.41 4.16
N TYR A 196 -7.25 -13.93 4.20
CA TYR A 196 -8.42 -13.34 4.87
C TYR A 196 -8.85 -11.94 4.36
N SER A 197 -8.38 -11.49 3.21
CA SER A 197 -8.88 -10.24 2.61
C SER A 197 -10.29 -10.42 2.06
N GLU A 198 -11.00 -9.30 1.96
CA GLU A 198 -12.38 -9.25 1.47
C GLU A 198 -12.50 -8.15 0.41
N PHE A 199 -12.81 -8.56 -0.82
CA PHE A 199 -13.05 -7.68 -1.96
C PHE A 199 -14.56 -7.65 -2.22
N ASN A 200 -15.22 -6.59 -1.78
CA ASN A 200 -16.69 -6.53 -1.74
C ASN A 200 -17.35 -6.18 -3.09
N ASP A 201 -16.63 -5.43 -3.94
CA ASP A 201 -17.10 -5.07 -5.29
C ASP A 201 -16.09 -5.45 -6.38
N GLY A 202 -15.28 -6.47 -6.09
CA GLY A 202 -14.40 -7.10 -7.06
C GLY A 202 -12.96 -6.64 -7.00
N VAL A 203 -12.13 -7.35 -7.76
CA VAL A 203 -10.69 -7.09 -7.88
C VAL A 203 -10.19 -7.44 -9.28
N SER A 204 -9.24 -6.66 -9.78
CA SER A 204 -8.44 -6.97 -10.96
C SER A 204 -7.00 -7.29 -10.59
N PHE A 205 -6.56 -8.50 -10.93
CA PHE A 205 -5.17 -8.93 -11.03
C PHE A 205 -4.76 -9.10 -12.50
N ARG A 206 -5.35 -8.32 -13.40
CA ARG A 206 -5.03 -8.36 -14.83
C ARG A 206 -3.55 -8.05 -15.07
N ASN A 207 -2.87 -8.90 -15.84
CA ASN A 207 -1.44 -8.78 -16.14
C ASN A 207 -0.53 -8.69 -14.90
N VAL A 208 -1.00 -9.14 -13.73
CA VAL A 208 -0.17 -9.13 -12.51
C VAL A 208 0.84 -10.25 -12.57
N LYS A 209 2.06 -9.94 -12.13
CA LYS A 209 3.14 -10.91 -12.00
C LYS A 209 3.50 -11.11 -10.54
N PHE A 210 3.23 -12.30 -10.02
CA PHE A 210 3.75 -12.76 -8.73
C PHE A 210 5.00 -13.60 -9.02
N GLN A 211 6.18 -13.05 -8.74
CA GLN A 211 7.47 -13.71 -8.98
C GLN A 211 7.79 -14.79 -7.94
N GLU A 212 7.05 -14.81 -6.83
CA GLU A 212 7.14 -15.80 -5.75
C GLU A 212 5.74 -16.35 -5.41
N ASP A 213 5.56 -16.89 -4.21
CA ASP A 213 4.28 -17.46 -3.75
C ASP A 213 3.16 -16.42 -3.61
N LEU A 214 1.95 -16.83 -4.00
CA LEU A 214 0.71 -16.08 -3.78
C LEU A 214 -0.16 -16.76 -2.72
N ASN A 215 -0.35 -16.10 -1.57
CA ASN A 215 -1.25 -16.60 -0.52
C ASN A 215 -2.59 -15.85 -0.51
N ILE A 216 -3.63 -16.49 -1.05
CA ILE A 216 -5.01 -15.99 -1.02
C ILE A 216 -5.92 -16.80 -0.09
N LYS A 217 -5.37 -17.55 0.87
CA LYS A 217 -6.14 -18.41 1.77
C LYS A 217 -7.27 -17.64 2.48
N TYR A 218 -8.47 -18.20 2.51
CA TYR A 218 -9.68 -17.58 3.09
C TYR A 218 -10.08 -16.23 2.48
N THR A 219 -9.50 -15.82 1.35
CA THR A 219 -9.92 -14.60 0.65
C THR A 219 -11.35 -14.75 0.15
N LYS A 220 -12.12 -13.67 0.21
CA LYS A 220 -13.43 -13.59 -0.42
C LYS A 220 -13.41 -12.52 -1.50
N VAL A 221 -13.90 -12.87 -2.68
CA VAL A 221 -14.18 -11.93 -3.76
C VAL A 221 -15.68 -11.99 -4.05
N HIS A 222 -16.31 -10.84 -3.98
CA HIS A 222 -17.67 -10.57 -4.43
C HIS A 222 -17.58 -9.64 -5.65
N GLY A 223 -18.41 -9.87 -6.67
CA GLY A 223 -18.35 -9.07 -7.89
C GLY A 223 -17.29 -9.57 -8.89
N GLN A 224 -16.69 -8.64 -9.63
CA GLN A 224 -15.75 -8.96 -10.70
C GLN A 224 -14.45 -9.59 -10.14
N PHE A 225 -13.94 -10.63 -10.82
CA PHE A 225 -12.65 -11.23 -10.51
C PHE A 225 -11.86 -11.40 -11.82
N ASP A 226 -11.10 -10.37 -12.18
CA ASP A 226 -10.30 -10.38 -13.41
C ASP A 226 -8.88 -10.85 -13.09
N ILE A 227 -8.50 -12.00 -13.64
CA ILE A 227 -7.16 -12.58 -13.53
C ILE A 227 -6.53 -12.80 -14.91
N THR A 228 -6.99 -12.05 -15.92
CA THR A 228 -6.50 -12.18 -17.31
C THR A 228 -4.99 -11.95 -17.34
N ASN A 229 -4.24 -12.91 -17.87
CA ASN A 229 -2.76 -12.90 -17.90
C ASN A 229 -2.10 -12.75 -16.52
N MET A 230 -2.76 -13.16 -15.44
CA MET A 230 -2.12 -13.26 -14.14
C MET A 230 -1.10 -14.41 -14.15
N GLU A 231 0.13 -14.13 -13.75
CA GLU A 231 1.23 -15.09 -13.65
C GLU A 231 1.63 -15.27 -12.19
N VAL A 232 1.83 -16.52 -11.76
CA VAL A 232 2.41 -16.88 -10.47
C VAL A 232 3.53 -17.87 -10.73
N ALA A 233 4.76 -17.53 -10.33
CA ALA A 233 5.94 -18.32 -10.67
C ALA A 233 6.04 -19.62 -9.85
N TYR A 234 5.58 -19.60 -8.59
CA TYR A 234 5.63 -20.74 -7.68
C TYR A 234 4.20 -21.17 -7.27
N GLU A 235 3.85 -21.12 -5.98
CA GLU A 235 2.59 -21.69 -5.49
C GLU A 235 1.46 -20.67 -5.29
N ILE A 236 0.22 -21.14 -5.45
CA ILE A 236 -0.99 -20.42 -5.04
C ILE A 236 -1.66 -21.16 -3.86
N ASP A 237 -1.49 -20.68 -2.63
CA ASP A 237 -2.28 -21.16 -1.49
C ASP A 237 -3.68 -20.53 -1.54
N SER A 238 -4.60 -21.22 -2.20
CA SER A 238 -6.01 -20.80 -2.36
C SER A 238 -6.97 -21.49 -1.39
N LYS A 239 -6.48 -22.12 -0.32
CA LYS A 239 -7.33 -22.91 0.58
C LYS A 239 -8.46 -22.06 1.20
N TYR A 240 -9.70 -22.52 1.03
CA TYR A 240 -10.94 -21.83 1.45
C TYR A 240 -11.21 -20.47 0.81
N THR A 241 -10.52 -20.14 -0.28
CA THR A 241 -10.82 -18.94 -1.08
C THR A 241 -12.19 -19.09 -1.72
N LYS A 242 -12.99 -18.03 -1.67
CA LYS A 242 -14.31 -17.98 -2.31
C LYS A 242 -14.38 -16.85 -3.31
N ILE A 243 -14.72 -17.17 -4.56
CA ILE A 243 -15.02 -16.22 -5.63
C ILE A 243 -16.51 -16.34 -5.94
N ASN A 244 -17.29 -15.31 -5.63
CA ASN A 244 -18.75 -15.30 -5.78
C ASN A 244 -19.42 -16.55 -5.18
N GLY A 245 -19.02 -16.91 -3.96
CA GLY A 245 -19.53 -18.05 -3.21
C GLY A 245 -18.97 -19.43 -3.61
N ARG A 246 -18.14 -19.52 -4.66
CA ARG A 246 -17.56 -20.78 -5.16
C ARG A 246 -16.09 -20.91 -4.78
N SER A 247 -15.58 -22.14 -4.64
CA SER A 247 -14.15 -22.34 -4.45
C SER A 247 -13.34 -21.83 -5.65
N PHE A 248 -12.14 -21.33 -5.40
CA PHE A 248 -11.23 -20.81 -6.43
C PHE A 248 -11.06 -21.76 -7.63
N SER A 249 -10.76 -23.04 -7.38
CA SER A 249 -10.60 -24.05 -8.44
C SER A 249 -11.84 -24.23 -9.33
N LYS A 250 -13.05 -24.18 -8.75
CA LYS A 250 -14.32 -24.30 -9.51
C LYS A 250 -14.59 -23.05 -10.35
N HIS A 251 -14.14 -21.88 -9.90
CA HIS A 251 -14.25 -20.65 -10.67
C HIS A 251 -13.38 -20.71 -11.92
N LEU A 252 -12.11 -21.12 -11.79
CA LEU A 252 -11.15 -21.21 -12.90
C LEU A 252 -11.55 -22.21 -14.00
N LEU A 253 -12.23 -23.31 -13.66
CA LEU A 253 -12.69 -24.28 -14.65
C LEU A 253 -13.81 -23.72 -15.53
N LYS A 254 -14.63 -22.80 -15.00
CA LYS A 254 -15.73 -22.21 -15.75
C LYS A 254 -15.25 -21.08 -16.67
N SER A 255 -14.22 -20.32 -16.30
CA SER A 255 -13.70 -19.24 -17.13
C SER A 255 -12.97 -19.71 -18.40
N LYS A 256 -12.68 -21.02 -18.51
CA LYS A 256 -12.06 -21.66 -19.68
C LYS A 256 -13.06 -22.27 -20.67
N ASN A 257 -14.35 -22.28 -20.35
CA ASN A 257 -15.44 -22.79 -21.19
C ASN A 257 -16.38 -21.67 -21.60
#